data_AF-A0A1V5N126-F1
#
_entry.id   AF-A0A1V5N126-F1
#
_cell.length_a   1.000
_cell.length_b   1.000
_cell.length_c   1.000
_cell.angle_alpha   90.00
_cell.angle_beta   90.00
_cell.angle_gamma   90.00
#
_symmetry.space_group_name_H-M   'P 1'
#
loop_
_entity.id
_entity.type
_entity.pdbx_description
1 polymer ?
#
loop_
_entity_poly.entity_id
_entity_poly.type
_entity_poly.pdbx_seq_one_letter_code
_entity_poly.pdbx_strand_id
1 'polypeptide(L)'
;MKTDCPPSAQQIESFLRMTQDSQNQPILIHCAQGVVRTNMMVAVFLKQYYDMDNHKIMKMLPFFGHRLEKRPRVHDFIKNYSKTAS
;
A
#
# COMPACT_ATOMS: atom_id res chain seq x y z
N MET A 1 -3.70 14.09 8.74
CA MET A 1 -3.95 13.44 7.42
C MET A 1 -5.21 12.58 7.55
N LYS A 2 -6.20 12.73 6.67
CA LYS A 2 -7.43 11.90 6.72
C LYS A 2 -7.07 10.44 6.41
N THR A 3 -7.62 9.48 7.15
CA THR A 3 -7.26 8.05 7.05
C THR A 3 -7.47 7.46 5.65
N ASP A 4 -8.45 7.97 4.91
CA ASP A 4 -8.80 7.51 3.56
C ASP A 4 -8.15 8.34 2.43
N CYS A 5 -7.21 9.23 2.77
CA CYS A 5 -6.43 9.93 1.76
C CYS A 5 -5.29 9.02 1.30
N PRO A 6 -5.22 8.66 0.01
CA PRO A 6 -4.10 7.90 -0.52
C PRO A 6 -2.77 8.67 -0.36
N PRO A 7 -1.63 7.96 -0.30
CA PRO A 7 -0.32 8.60 -0.31
C PRO A 7 -0.08 9.32 -1.65
N SER A 8 0.69 10.40 -1.62
CA SER A 8 1.13 11.08 -2.84
C SER A 8 2.21 10.27 -3.58
N ALA A 9 2.44 10.57 -4.86
CA ALA A 9 3.52 9.95 -5.63
C ALA A 9 4.90 10.12 -4.96
N GLN A 10 5.19 11.30 -4.41
CA GLN A 10 6.44 11.57 -3.68
C GLN A 10 6.57 10.72 -2.41
N GLN A 11 5.46 10.48 -1.70
CA GLN A 11 5.46 9.61 -0.51
C GLN A 11 5.68 8.14 -0.90
N ILE A 12 5.09 7.70 -2.01
CA ILE A 12 5.29 6.36 -2.56
C ILE A 12 6.75 6.17 -2.97
N GLU A 13 7.31 7.11 -3.71
CA GLU A 13 8.71 7.05 -4.16
C GLU A 13 9.68 7.03 -2.97
N SER A 14 9.50 7.92 -1.99
CA SER A 14 10.31 7.93 -0.77
C SER A 14 10.22 6.59 -0.03
N PHE A 15 9.01 6.03 0.09
CA PHE A 15 8.81 4.70 0.66
C PHE A 15 9.55 3.59 -0.09
N LEU A 16 9.41 3.52 -1.41
CA LEU A 16 10.06 2.50 -2.23
C LEU A 16 11.60 2.59 -2.13
N ARG A 17 12.15 3.81 -2.15
CA ARG A 17 13.60 4.03 -1.92
C ARG A 17 14.05 3.48 -0.57
N MET A 18 13.30 3.75 0.51
CA MET A 18 13.62 3.19 1.83
C MET A 18 13.61 1.66 1.83
N THR A 19 12.69 1.02 1.09
CA THR A 19 12.59 -0.45 1.02
C THR A 19 13.68 -1.13 0.21
N GLN A 20 14.34 -0.42 -0.70
CA GLN A 20 15.44 -0.95 -1.52
C GLN A 20 16.79 -0.90 -0.79
N ASP A 21 16.94 0.00 0.17
CA ASP A 21 18.17 0.11 0.93
C ASP A 21 18.29 -1.05 1.92
N SER A 22 19.33 -1.87 1.73
CA SER A 22 19.60 -3.03 2.58
C SER A 22 19.95 -2.65 4.02
N GLN A 23 20.43 -1.42 4.26
CA GLN A 23 20.73 -0.94 5.62
C GLN A 23 19.48 -0.67 6.44
N ASN A 24 18.32 -0.48 5.79
CA ASN A 24 17.04 -0.28 6.47
C ASN A 24 16.36 -1.60 6.86
N GLN A 25 16.90 -2.75 6.45
CA GLN A 25 16.26 -4.05 6.70
C GLN A 25 16.62 -4.61 8.08
N PRO A 26 15.65 -5.21 8.82
CA PRO A 26 14.25 -5.42 8.46
C PRO A 26 13.34 -4.18 8.66
N ILE A 27 12.33 -4.03 7.81
CA ILE A 27 11.41 -2.88 7.83
C ILE A 27 10.04 -3.28 8.39
N LEU A 28 9.53 -2.50 9.34
CA LEU A 28 8.15 -2.56 9.82
C LEU A 28 7.35 -1.36 9.28
N ILE A 29 6.22 -1.63 8.62
CA ILE A 29 5.28 -0.59 8.15
C ILE A 29 4.04 -0.63 9.04
N HIS A 30 3.64 0.52 9.59
CA HIS A 30 2.41 0.62 10.38
C HIS A 30 1.67 1.93 10.14
N CYS A 31 0.45 1.98 10.65
CA CYS A 31 -0.29 3.22 10.87
C CYS A 31 -0.89 3.17 12.28
N ALA A 32 -1.96 3.92 12.55
CA ALA A 32 -2.59 3.90 13.88
C ALA A 32 -3.24 2.54 14.22
N GLN A 33 -3.78 1.82 13.21
CA GLN A 33 -4.50 0.55 13.41
C GLN A 33 -3.99 -0.58 12.51
N GLY A 34 -2.94 -0.34 11.72
CA GLY A 34 -2.42 -1.34 10.79
C GLY A 34 -3.34 -1.71 9.62
N VAL A 35 -4.47 -1.00 9.42
CA VAL A 35 -5.47 -1.37 8.40
C VAL A 35 -5.34 -0.52 7.14
N VAL A 36 -5.84 0.72 7.15
CA VAL A 36 -6.09 1.45 5.89
C VAL A 36 -4.81 1.93 5.20
N ARG A 37 -4.03 2.79 5.88
CA ARG A 37 -2.79 3.36 5.30
C ARG A 37 -1.72 2.29 5.10
N THR A 38 -1.62 1.36 6.06
CA THR A 38 -0.72 0.20 5.96
C THR A 38 -1.04 -0.62 4.71
N ASN A 39 -2.30 -1.03 4.51
CA ASN A 39 -2.66 -1.85 3.36
C ASN A 39 -2.45 -1.13 2.02
N MET A 40 -2.61 0.20 1.96
CA MET A 40 -2.26 0.97 0.75
C MET A 40 -0.76 0.89 0.42
N MET A 41 0.12 1.09 1.42
CA MET A 41 1.56 1.03 1.21
C MET A 41 2.05 -0.41 0.93
N VAL A 42 1.45 -1.41 1.59
CA VAL A 42 1.71 -2.83 1.33
C VAL A 42 1.30 -3.20 -0.10
N ALA A 43 0.14 -2.72 -0.57
CA ALA A 43 -0.28 -2.96 -1.95
C ALA A 43 0.70 -2.38 -2.98
N VAL A 44 1.22 -1.17 -2.75
CA VAL A 44 2.29 -0.57 -3.57
C VAL A 44 3.51 -1.49 -3.60
N PHE A 45 4.00 -1.91 -2.43
CA PHE A 45 5.19 -2.77 -2.33
C PHE A 45 5.01 -4.11 -3.07
N LEU A 46 3.88 -4.78 -2.89
CA LEU A 46 3.57 -6.05 -3.55
C LEU A 46 3.46 -5.91 -5.08
N LYS A 47 2.90 -4.80 -5.57
CA LYS A 47 2.86 -4.53 -7.02
C LYS A 47 4.23 -4.19 -7.58
N GLN A 48 5.02 -3.38 -6.86
CA GLN A 48 6.31 -2.91 -7.35
C GLN A 48 7.34 -4.05 -7.44
N TYR A 49 7.42 -4.91 -6.43
CA TYR A 49 8.51 -5.90 -6.31
C TYR A 49 8.09 -7.33 -6.62
N TYR A 50 6.80 -7.65 -6.54
CA TYR A 50 6.30 -9.02 -6.76
C TYR A 50 5.32 -9.11 -7.94
N ASP A 51 5.10 -8.01 -8.67
CA ASP A 51 4.20 -7.92 -9.82
C ASP A 51 2.82 -8.55 -9.56
N MET A 52 2.34 -8.44 -8.31
CA MET A 52 1.08 -9.05 -7.89
C MET A 52 -0.13 -8.29 -8.47
N ASP A 53 -1.10 -9.06 -8.97
CA ASP A 53 -2.34 -8.51 -9.50
C ASP A 53 -3.33 -8.09 -8.39
N ASN A 54 -4.31 -7.27 -8.77
CA ASN A 54 -5.32 -6.72 -7.86
C ASN A 54 -6.13 -7.81 -7.14
N HIS A 55 -6.46 -8.90 -7.81
CA HIS A 55 -7.31 -9.94 -7.21
C HIS A 55 -6.60 -10.64 -6.07
N LYS A 56 -5.32 -10.99 -6.25
CA LYS A 56 -4.50 -11.59 -5.19
C LYS A 56 -4.29 -10.65 -4.01
N ILE A 57 -3.92 -9.40 -4.29
CA ILE A 57 -3.68 -8.39 -3.24
C ILE A 57 -4.95 -8.19 -2.40
N MET A 58 -6.10 -8.00 -3.04
CA MET A 58 -7.35 -7.73 -2.35
C MET A 58 -7.82 -8.92 -1.48
N LYS A 59 -7.44 -10.15 -1.82
CA LYS A 59 -7.68 -11.34 -0.98
C LYS A 59 -6.73 -11.45 0.21
N MET A 60 -5.47 -11.02 0.05
CA MET A 60 -4.45 -11.12 1.09
C MET A 60 -4.52 -10.03 2.14
N LEU A 61 -4.89 -8.80 1.76
CA LEU A 61 -4.83 -7.66 2.65
C LEU A 61 -5.80 -7.83 3.83
N PRO A 62 -5.30 -7.79 5.08
CA PRO A 62 -6.14 -8.00 6.25
C PRO A 62 -6.90 -6.71 6.55
N PHE A 63 -8.19 -6.70 6.21
CA PHE A 63 -9.07 -5.59 6.55
C PHE A 63 -9.80 -5.77 7.87
N PHE A 64 -9.64 -6.88 8.59
CA PHE A 64 -10.20 -7.09 9.94
C PHE A 64 -11.68 -6.67 10.08
N GLY A 65 -12.53 -7.01 9.10
CA GLY A 65 -13.95 -6.64 9.09
C GLY A 65 -14.26 -5.21 8.62
N HIS A 66 -13.24 -4.38 8.36
CA HIS A 66 -13.42 -3.08 7.72
C HIS A 66 -13.83 -3.26 6.26
N ARG A 67 -14.96 -2.64 5.90
CA ARG A 67 -15.55 -2.73 4.56
C ARG A 67 -14.97 -1.68 3.63
N LEU A 68 -14.33 -2.11 2.55
CA LEU A 68 -13.76 -1.22 1.54
C LEU A 68 -14.82 -0.47 0.73
N GLU A 69 -16.04 -1.01 0.61
CA GLU A 69 -17.15 -0.31 -0.04
C GLU A 69 -17.45 1.06 0.61
N LYS A 70 -17.12 1.22 1.90
CA LYS A 70 -17.28 2.49 2.64
C LYS A 70 -16.05 3.41 2.50
N ARG A 71 -15.03 2.99 1.76
CA ARG A 71 -13.74 3.68 1.57
C ARG A 71 -13.33 3.66 0.08
N PRO A 72 -14.14 4.25 -0.82
CA PRO A 72 -13.91 4.16 -2.26
C PRO A 72 -12.53 4.66 -2.68
N ARG A 73 -12.04 5.75 -2.09
CA ARG A 73 -10.70 6.29 -2.40
C ARG A 73 -9.55 5.30 -2.12
N VAL A 74 -9.67 4.49 -1.07
CA VAL A 74 -8.67 3.48 -0.70
C VAL A 74 -8.71 2.33 -1.69
N HIS A 75 -9.92 1.85 -1.97
CA HIS A 75 -10.16 0.79 -2.94
C HIS A 75 -9.66 1.18 -4.34
N ASP A 76 -10.01 2.37 -4.80
CA ASP A 76 -9.63 2.87 -6.13
C ASP A 76 -8.13 3.09 -6.22
N PHE A 77 -7.49 3.59 -5.16
CA PHE A 77 -6.03 3.70 -5.12
C PHE A 77 -5.35 2.33 -5.29
N ILE A 78 -5.76 1.31 -4.52
CA ILE A 78 -5.17 -0.03 -4.60
C ILE A 78 -5.36 -0.61 -6.01
N LYS A 79 -6.55 -0.46 -6.61
CA LYS A 79 -6.83 -1.00 -7.93
C LYS A 79 -6.09 -0.29 -9.06
N ASN A 80 -5.96 1.03 -8.97
CA ASN A 80 -5.45 1.85 -10.05
C ASN A 80 -3.95 2.15 -9.94
N TYR A 81 -3.30 1.87 -8.81
CA TYR A 81 -1.85 1.95 -8.73
C TYR A 81 -1.22 0.93 -9.68
N SER A 82 -0.44 1.45 -10.62
CA SER A 82 0.44 0.72 -11.51
C SER A 82 1.89 0.92 -11.07
N LYS A 83 2.69 -0.13 -11.26
CA LYS A 83 4.13 -0.11 -11.06
C LYS A 83 4.75 1.05 -11.83
N THR A 84 5.61 1.82 -11.18
CA THR A 84 6.42 2.84 -11.86
C THR A 84 7.61 2.17 -12.52
N ALA A 85 7.99 2.65 -13.72
CA ALA A 85 9.21 2.19 -14.39
C ALA A 85 10.41 2.37 -13.44
N SER A 86 11.21 1.30 -13.30
CA SER A 86 12.41 1.27 -12.46
C SER A 86 13.54 2.09 -13.06
#